data_AF-A0A956K1X6-F1
#
_entry.id   AF-A0A956K1X6-F1
#
_cell.length_a   1.000
_cell.length_b   1.000
_cell.length_c   1.000
_cell.angle_alpha   90.00
_cell.angle_beta   90.00
_cell.angle_gamma   90.00
#
_symmetry.space_group_name_H-M   'P 1'
#
loop_
_entity.id
_entity.type
_entity.pdbx_description
1 polymer ?
#
loop_
_entity_poly.entity_id
_entity_poly.type
_entity_poly.pdbx_seq_one_letter_code
_entity_poly.pdbx_strand_id
1 'polypeptide(L)'
;MAIAGAQPASLMAGSLARAWAMLAEHEPAAPDGLFNVVQGYGDTGEMLVTHPDVAKVSLTGSVPTGRKVLGLAGSQMKHATMELGGKSPLL
;
A
#
# COMPACT_ATOMS: atom_id res chain seq x y z
N MET A 1 7.19 -6.83 4.63
CA MET A 1 6.04 -6.90 3.72
C MET A 1 5.54 -5.49 3.43
N ALA A 2 5.92 -4.92 2.29
CA ALA A 2 5.39 -3.63 1.83
C ALA A 2 4.09 -3.91 1.07
N ILE A 3 2.95 -3.52 1.64
CA ILE A 3 1.65 -3.65 0.98
C ILE A 3 1.50 -2.47 0.02
N ALA A 4 1.57 -2.74 -1.28
CA ALA A 4 1.21 -1.79 -2.32
C ALA A 4 -0.33 -1.64 -2.37
N GLY A 5 -0.78 -0.40 -2.56
CA GLY A 5 -2.14 0.07 -2.22
C GLY A 5 -3.29 -0.51 -3.06
N ALA A 6 -4.48 -0.48 -2.45
CA ALA A 6 -5.75 -0.79 -3.09
C ALA A 6 -6.26 0.43 -3.90
N GLN A 7 -6.22 0.34 -5.23
CA GLN A 7 -6.71 1.34 -6.20
C GLN A 7 -7.26 0.57 -7.42
N PRO A 8 -8.30 1.06 -8.14
CA PRO A 8 -8.91 0.33 -9.26
C PRO A 8 -7.90 -0.18 -10.29
N ALA A 9 -7.93 -1.49 -10.53
CA ALA A 9 -6.98 -2.26 -11.32
C ALA A 9 -6.88 -1.86 -12.81
N SER A 10 -7.81 -1.07 -13.36
CA SER A 10 -7.90 -0.83 -14.81
C SER A 10 -6.88 0.16 -15.37
N LEU A 11 -6.27 1.03 -14.55
CA LEU A 11 -5.31 2.04 -15.02
C LEU A 11 -3.85 1.79 -14.58
N MET A 12 -3.59 0.83 -13.70
CA MET A 12 -2.27 0.63 -13.05
C MET A 12 -1.74 -0.81 -13.06
N ALA A 13 -2.49 -1.80 -13.58
CA ALA A 13 -2.02 -3.18 -13.64
C ALA A 13 -0.64 -3.30 -14.33
N GLY A 14 -0.40 -2.48 -15.37
CA GLY A 14 0.87 -2.48 -16.10
C GLY A 14 2.06 -1.87 -15.34
N SER A 15 1.85 -0.85 -14.49
CA SER A 15 2.96 -0.20 -13.77
C SER A 15 3.47 -1.04 -12.61
N LEU A 16 2.59 -1.75 -11.90
CA LEU A 16 2.95 -2.65 -10.80
C LEU A 16 3.62 -3.94 -11.30
N ALA A 17 3.15 -4.50 -12.42
CA ALA A 17 3.86 -5.60 -13.08
C ALA A 17 5.28 -5.21 -13.51
N ARG A 18 5.46 -3.95 -13.92
CA ARG A 18 6.78 -3.41 -14.27
C ARG A 18 7.68 -3.23 -13.06
N ALA A 19 7.17 -2.73 -11.93
CA ALA A 19 7.94 -2.61 -10.69
C ALA A 19 8.45 -3.97 -10.20
N TRP A 20 7.62 -5.01 -10.33
CA TRP A 20 8.00 -6.39 -10.08
C TRP A 20 9.12 -6.89 -10.99
N ALA A 21 8.97 -6.71 -12.30
CA ALA A 21 9.99 -7.11 -13.27
C ALA A 21 11.33 -6.41 -12.99
N MET A 22 11.30 -5.10 -12.68
CA MET A 22 12.51 -4.34 -12.32
C MET A 22 13.18 -4.90 -11.04
N LEU A 23 12.40 -5.26 -10.02
CA LEU A 23 12.93 -5.90 -8.81
C LEU A 23 13.60 -7.25 -9.14
N ALA A 24 12.95 -8.07 -9.97
CA ALA A 24 13.50 -9.37 -10.37
C ALA A 24 14.80 -9.24 -11.20
N GLU A 25 14.90 -8.22 -12.05
CA GLU A 25 16.10 -7.93 -12.86
C GLU A 25 17.27 -7.44 -12.00
N HIS A 26 17.01 -6.56 -11.03
CA HIS A 26 18.05 -5.95 -10.20
C HIS A 26 18.45 -6.79 -8.97
N GLU A 27 17.53 -7.61 -8.45
CA GLU A 27 17.73 -8.44 -7.26
C GLU A 27 17.44 -9.92 -7.56
N PRO A 28 18.24 -10.57 -8.43
CA PRO A 28 17.96 -11.94 -8.90
C PRO A 28 18.07 -13.02 -7.81
N ALA A 29 18.63 -12.68 -6.65
CA ALA A 29 18.73 -13.57 -5.48
C ALA A 29 17.70 -13.24 -4.38
N ALA A 30 16.74 -12.34 -4.65
CA ALA A 30 15.67 -12.03 -3.72
C ALA A 30 14.85 -13.30 -3.40
N PRO A 31 14.57 -13.60 -2.12
CA PRO A 31 13.73 -14.73 -1.76
C PRO A 31 12.30 -14.57 -2.28
N ASP A 32 11.66 -15.71 -2.60
CA ASP A 32 10.25 -15.75 -2.93
C ASP A 32 9.41 -15.10 -1.81
N GLY A 33 8.42 -14.29 -2.21
CA GLY A 33 7.53 -13.60 -1.29
C GLY A 33 8.13 -12.39 -0.56
N LEU A 34 9.37 -11.97 -0.88
CA LEU A 34 9.96 -10.74 -0.33
C LEU A 34 9.09 -9.51 -0.63
N PHE A 35 8.57 -9.44 -1.85
CA PHE A 35 7.61 -8.46 -2.31
C PHE A 35 6.31 -9.18 -2.68
N ASN A 36 5.17 -8.52 -2.56
CA ASN A 36 3.85 -9.09 -2.91
C ASN A 36 2.99 -7.94 -3.44
N VAL A 37 2.37 -8.11 -4.60
CA VAL A 37 1.33 -7.18 -5.08
C VAL A 37 -0.01 -7.90 -5.01
N VAL A 38 -0.91 -7.32 -4.22
CA VAL A 38 -2.28 -7.81 -4.05
C VAL A 38 -3.20 -6.76 -4.64
N GLN A 39 -3.91 -7.13 -5.70
CA GLN A 39 -4.87 -6.25 -6.36
C GLN A 39 -6.25 -6.44 -5.74
N GLY A 40 -6.95 -5.33 -5.49
CA GLY A 40 -8.29 -5.37 -4.92
C GLY A 40 -8.83 -3.98 -4.62
N TYR A 41 -10.06 -3.94 -4.09
CA TYR A 41 -10.71 -2.71 -3.68
C TYR A 41 -10.49 -2.44 -2.18
N GLY A 42 -11.27 -1.53 -1.60
CA GLY A 42 -11.09 -1.09 -0.21
C GLY A 42 -11.25 -2.19 0.82
N ASP A 43 -12.01 -3.24 0.52
CA ASP A 43 -12.16 -4.46 1.33
C ASP A 43 -10.83 -5.23 1.46
N THR A 44 -10.10 -5.39 0.36
CA THR A 44 -8.77 -6.01 0.34
C THR A 44 -7.79 -5.20 1.17
N GLY A 45 -7.82 -3.86 1.04
CA GLY A 45 -7.01 -2.97 1.87
C GLY A 45 -7.32 -3.10 3.36
N GLU A 46 -8.60 -3.21 3.72
CA GLU A 46 -9.04 -3.41 5.11
C GLU A 46 -8.56 -4.75 5.69
N MET A 47 -8.67 -5.84 4.92
CA MET A 47 -8.12 -7.15 5.32
C MET A 47 -6.61 -7.09 5.56
N LEU A 48 -5.87 -6.44 4.67
CA LEU A 48 -4.41 -6.30 4.80
C LEU A 48 -4.03 -5.43 6.01
N VAL A 49 -4.71 -4.30 6.23
CA VAL A 49 -4.42 -3.41 7.37
C VAL A 49 -4.76 -4.07 8.70
N THR A 50 -5.74 -4.98 8.73
CA THR A 50 -6.16 -5.70 9.95
C THR A 50 -5.45 -7.02 10.18
N HIS A 51 -4.63 -7.49 9.23
CA HIS A 51 -3.92 -8.75 9.37
C HIS A 51 -2.89 -8.71 10.50
N PRO A 52 -2.85 -9.70 11.43
CA PRO A 52 -1.98 -9.67 12.61
C PRO A 52 -0.49 -9.58 12.26
N ASP A 53 -0.05 -10.19 11.15
CA ASP A 53 1.36 -10.20 10.74
C ASP A 53 1.84 -8.90 10.05
N VAL A 54 0.94 -7.93 9.83
CA VAL A 54 1.31 -6.65 9.23
C VAL A 54 1.85 -5.71 10.28
N ALA A 55 3.16 -5.49 10.26
CA ALA A 55 3.84 -4.61 11.23
C ALA A 55 3.75 -3.11 10.89
N LYS A 56 3.59 -2.76 9.61
CA LYS A 56 3.60 -1.37 9.14
C LYS A 56 2.60 -1.16 7.99
N VAL A 57 1.96 0.00 8.00
CA VAL A 57 1.10 0.48 6.92
C VAL A 57 1.65 1.79 6.37
N SER A 58 1.74 1.90 5.04
CA SER A 58 2.09 3.14 4.35
C SER A 58 1.04 3.40 3.30
N LEU A 59 0.39 4.57 3.34
CA LEU A 59 -0.69 4.89 2.42
C LEU A 59 -0.48 6.26 1.79
N THR A 60 -0.58 6.29 0.47
CA THR A 60 -0.77 7.50 -0.32
C THR A 60 -2.19 7.52 -0.85
N GLY A 61 -2.93 8.59 -0.61
CA GLY A 61 -4.33 8.64 -1.05
C GLY A 61 -5.13 9.82 -0.54
N SER A 62 -6.45 9.67 -0.51
CA SER A 62 -7.37 10.70 -0.06
C SER A 62 -7.48 10.76 1.47
N VAL A 63 -7.78 11.95 2.00
CA VAL A 63 -7.98 12.16 3.45
C VAL A 63 -9.06 11.23 4.05
N PRO A 64 -10.23 11.00 3.42
CA PRO A 64 -11.22 10.06 3.96
C PRO A 64 -10.70 8.62 4.07
N THR A 65 -9.96 8.15 3.05
CA THR A 65 -9.36 6.81 3.05
C THR A 65 -8.27 6.70 4.11
N GLY A 66 -7.38 7.70 4.18
CA GLY A 66 -6.32 7.76 5.18
C GLY A 66 -6.86 7.75 6.61
N ARG A 67 -7.95 8.45 6.89
CA ARG A 67 -8.61 8.41 8.19
C ARG A 67 -9.09 7.01 8.57
N LYS A 68 -9.74 6.29 7.64
CA LYS A 68 -10.21 4.92 7.87
C LYS A 68 -9.02 3.98 8.13
N VAL A 69 -8.01 4.01 7.27
CA VAL A 69 -6.84 3.12 7.34
C VAL A 69 -5.99 3.40 8.58
N LEU A 70 -5.74 4.67 8.90
CA LEU A 70 -5.01 5.04 10.11
C LEU A 70 -5.76 4.63 11.38
N GLY A 71 -7.09 4.71 11.40
CA GLY A 71 -7.90 4.22 12.52
C GLY A 71 -7.74 2.71 12.75
N LEU A 72 -7.80 1.92 11.68
CA LEU A 72 -7.62 0.46 11.75
C LEU A 72 -6.18 0.05 12.12
N ALA A 73 -5.18 0.76 11.58
CA ALA A 73 -3.77 0.51 11.93
C ALA A 73 -3.48 0.92 13.38
N GLY A 74 -4.01 2.06 13.81
CA GLY A 74 -3.83 2.61 15.16
C GLY A 74 -4.48 1.77 16.24
N SER A 75 -5.65 1.15 16.00
CA SER A 75 -6.29 0.25 16.97
C SER A 75 -5.46 -1.00 17.29
N GLN A 76 -4.50 -1.34 16.43
CA GLN A 76 -3.55 -2.43 16.60
C GLN A 76 -2.11 -1.93 16.86
N MET A 77 -1.93 -0.64 17.13
CA MET A 77 -0.63 0.00 17.38
C MET A 77 0.41 -0.23 16.26
N LYS A 78 -0.04 -0.36 15.01
CA LYS A 78 0.84 -0.54 13.85
C LYS A 78 1.56 0.76 13.50
N HIS A 79 2.81 0.67 13.07
CA HIS A 79 3.50 1.83 12.51
C HIS A 79 2.80 2.29 11.23
N ALA A 80 2.52 3.58 11.12
CA ALA A 80 1.74 4.13 10.02
C ALA A 80 2.39 5.38 9.41
N THR A 81 2.41 5.47 8.08
CA THR A 81 2.80 6.68 7.32
C THR A 81 1.67 7.04 6.36
N MET A 82 1.32 8.32 6.30
CA MET A 82 0.13 8.81 5.59
C MET A 82 0.49 10.02 4.72
N GLU A 83 0.57 9.82 3.42
CA GLU A 83 0.76 10.88 2.43
C GLU A 83 -0.61 11.20 1.82
N LEU A 84 -1.31 12.15 2.44
CA LEU A 84 -2.70 12.45 2.11
C LEU A 84 -2.80 13.75 1.33
N GLY A 85 -3.83 13.85 0.50
CA GLY A 85 -4.10 15.06 -0.26
C GLY A 85 -4.17 16.32 0.62
N GLY A 86 -3.58 17.41 0.13
CA GLY A 86 -3.65 18.75 0.69
C GLY A 86 -3.86 19.78 -0.42
N LYS A 87 -4.33 20.97 -0.07
CA LYS A 87 -4.31 22.10 -1.00
C LYS A 87 -2.96 22.79 -0.84
N SER A 88 -2.13 22.76 -1.86
CA SER A 88 -0.87 23.49 -1.90
C SER A 88 -1.14 24.88 -2.51
N PRO A 89 -1.33 25.93 -1.69
CA PRO A 89 -1.50 27.27 -2.23
C PRO A 89 -0.20 27.72 -2.92
N LEU A 90 -0.35 28.40 -4.04
CA LEU A 90 0.75 29.05 -4.75
C LEU A 90 0.56 30.57 -4.60
N LEU A 91 1.65 31.29 -4.30
CA LEU A 91 1.70 32.76 -4.30
C LEU A 91 2.31 33.24 -5.62
#